data_AF-A0A945I538-F1
#
_entry.id   AF-A0A945I538-F1
#
_cell.length_a   1.000
_cell.length_b   1.000
_cell.length_c   1.000
_cell.angle_alpha   90.00
_cell.angle_beta   90.00
_cell.angle_gamma   90.00
#
_symmetry.space_group_name_H-M   'P 1'
#
loop_
_entity.id
_entity.type
_entity.pdbx_description
1 polymer ?
#
loop_
_entity_poly.entity_id
_entity_poly.type
_entity_poly.pdbx_seq_one_letter_code
_entity_poly.pdbx_strand_id
1 'polypeptide(L)'
;MMSDKAQFASEVQPFSVESANVRGRLVRLDQAYGDIIGSHSYPAIVAGLMGELSAMTAALADSLKYDGLFILQTQSDGPVGMMVVDITSDGAMRGYVKYDSEKIGDSTDTSSIVPRLMGSGHIAFTVDQGPDMERYQGITALEGASLAECAQSYFRQSEQLETALLLAADPENGRAAALMIQKMPAAGEGAEQRLNLSEEEDDESWRNAVVLMSSMTKEEMLDPELNSWDLLYRLYHENGVRLYDNKPLKFKCRCSGEKVAATLASFPAEELSDMKTEAGLVVATCEFCRTDYEFDDDALAAIRNS
;
A
#
# COMPACT_ATOMS: atom_id res chain seq x y z
N MET A 1 24.80 -9.79 25.24
CA MET A 1 23.47 -10.16 24.70
C MET A 1 23.15 -9.15 23.62
N MET A 2 23.59 -9.41 22.39
CA MET A 2 23.24 -8.59 21.24
C MET A 2 22.78 -9.55 20.13
N SER A 3 21.67 -9.17 19.52
CA SER A 3 21.20 -9.60 18.21
C SER A 3 20.39 -10.90 18.14
N ASP A 4 19.13 -10.85 18.60
CA ASP A 4 18.06 -11.27 17.69
C ASP A 4 18.12 -10.27 16.53
N LYS A 5 18.77 -10.63 15.42
CA LYS A 5 18.69 -9.80 14.21
C LYS A 5 17.25 -9.90 13.75
N ALA A 6 16.46 -8.85 13.95
CA ALA A 6 15.17 -8.73 13.28
C ALA A 6 15.44 -8.86 11.77
N GLN A 7 14.98 -9.97 11.21
CA GLN A 7 15.08 -10.29 9.79
C GLN A 7 14.08 -9.43 9.02
N PHE A 8 14.21 -9.40 7.69
CA PHE A 8 13.21 -8.79 6.82
C PHE A 8 11.81 -9.33 7.14
N ALA A 9 10.94 -8.46 7.66
CA ALA A 9 9.62 -8.81 8.17
C ALA A 9 8.57 -7.81 7.67
N SER A 10 7.31 -8.23 7.66
CA SER A 10 6.17 -7.35 7.43
C SER A 10 6.00 -6.33 8.55
N GLU A 11 6.56 -5.13 8.36
CA GLU A 11 6.54 -4.05 9.34
C GLU A 11 6.66 -2.66 8.68
N VAL A 12 6.25 -1.66 9.45
CA VAL A 12 6.67 -0.27 9.26
C VAL A 12 7.69 0.06 10.34
N GLN A 13 8.85 0.59 9.95
CA GLN A 13 9.86 1.17 10.83
C GLN A 13 9.85 2.69 10.65
N PRO A 14 9.18 3.44 11.55
CA PRO A 14 9.27 4.90 11.55
C PRO A 14 10.65 5.34 12.04
N PHE A 15 11.14 6.46 11.49
CA PHE A 15 12.40 7.06 11.89
C PHE A 15 12.41 8.58 11.67
N SER A 16 13.41 9.25 12.23
CA SER A 16 13.74 10.65 11.95
C SER A 16 15.24 10.83 11.76
N VAL A 17 15.63 11.80 10.95
CA VAL A 17 17.04 12.18 10.74
C VAL A 17 17.34 13.32 11.71
N GLU A 18 18.23 13.12 12.69
CA GLU A 18 18.37 14.03 13.84
C GLU A 18 18.95 15.40 13.47
N SER A 19 19.79 15.48 12.44
CA SER A 19 20.35 16.74 11.96
C SER A 19 19.48 17.44 10.91
N ALA A 20 18.28 16.93 10.63
CA ALA A 20 17.41 17.47 9.60
C ALA A 20 15.95 17.49 10.08
N ASN A 21 15.14 18.40 9.54
CA ASN A 21 13.69 18.37 9.77
C ASN A 21 13.03 17.30 8.88
N VAL A 22 13.48 16.04 8.98
CA VAL A 22 13.04 14.93 8.12
C VAL A 22 12.58 13.76 8.97
N ARG A 23 11.38 13.28 8.66
CA ARG A 23 10.80 12.05 9.20
C ARG A 23 10.60 11.04 8.07
N GLY A 24 10.73 9.76 8.37
CA GLY A 24 10.59 8.73 7.37
C GLY A 24 9.97 7.44 7.89
N ARG A 25 9.63 6.58 6.94
CA ARG A 25 9.10 5.24 7.14
C ARG A 25 9.81 4.31 6.18
N LEU A 26 10.46 3.29 6.74
CA LEU A 26 10.87 2.12 5.96
C LEU A 26 9.80 1.06 6.16
N VAL A 27 9.11 0.71 5.08
CA VAL A 27 8.16 -0.40 5.04
C VAL A 27 8.84 -1.57 4.38
N ARG A 28 8.70 -2.73 4.99
CA ARG A 28 9.02 -4.02 4.38
C ARG A 28 7.83 -4.95 4.53
N LEU A 29 7.58 -5.74 3.51
CA LEU A 29 6.49 -6.70 3.44
C LEU A 29 7.05 -8.04 3.01
N ASP A 30 6.92 -9.05 3.87
CA ASP A 30 7.25 -10.45 3.58
C ASP A 30 5.95 -11.26 3.43
N GLN A 31 5.59 -12.08 4.42
CA GLN A 31 4.40 -12.89 4.49
C GLN A 31 3.13 -12.11 4.15
N ALA A 32 2.99 -10.85 4.60
CA ALA A 32 1.80 -10.08 4.26
C ALA A 32 1.67 -9.84 2.74
N TYR A 33 2.77 -9.58 2.04
CA TYR A 33 2.74 -9.41 0.59
C TYR A 33 2.65 -10.78 -0.12
N GLY A 34 3.40 -11.78 0.35
CA GLY A 34 3.31 -13.16 -0.12
C GLY A 34 1.88 -13.71 -0.07
N ASP A 35 1.13 -13.46 1.01
CA ASP A 35 -0.27 -13.87 1.15
C ASP A 35 -1.20 -13.07 0.20
N ILE A 36 -0.96 -11.77 0.03
CA ILE A 36 -1.72 -10.91 -0.89
C ILE A 36 -1.59 -11.42 -2.32
N ILE A 37 -0.40 -11.75 -2.80
CA ILE A 37 -0.22 -12.22 -4.19
C ILE A 37 -0.43 -13.73 -4.33
N GLY A 38 -0.14 -14.53 -3.29
CA GLY A 38 -0.19 -15.99 -3.36
C GLY A 38 -1.60 -16.55 -3.54
N SER A 39 -2.62 -15.77 -3.17
CA SER A 39 -4.02 -16.09 -3.46
C SER A 39 -4.38 -15.88 -4.94
N HIS A 40 -3.52 -15.26 -5.74
CA HIS A 40 -3.80 -14.82 -7.12
C HIS A 40 -2.74 -15.30 -8.11
N SER A 41 -3.16 -15.67 -9.32
CA SER A 41 -2.25 -16.05 -10.41
C SER A 41 -1.80 -14.83 -11.22
N TYR A 42 -1.25 -13.81 -10.57
CA TYR A 42 -0.82 -12.59 -11.25
C TYR A 42 0.43 -12.82 -12.13
N PRO A 43 0.50 -12.25 -13.34
CA PRO A 43 1.75 -12.06 -14.04
C PRO A 43 2.74 -11.28 -13.18
N ALA A 44 4.04 -11.58 -13.29
CA ALA A 44 5.07 -10.99 -12.43
C ALA A 44 5.05 -9.45 -12.41
N ILE A 45 4.78 -8.81 -13.55
CA ILE A 45 4.71 -7.34 -13.63
C ILE A 45 3.51 -6.76 -12.88
N VAL A 46 2.37 -7.46 -12.87
CA VAL A 46 1.16 -7.08 -12.13
C VAL A 46 1.38 -7.31 -10.64
N ALA A 47 1.99 -8.43 -10.26
CA ALA A 47 2.37 -8.71 -8.88
C ALA A 47 3.37 -7.67 -8.35
N GLY A 48 4.32 -7.22 -9.19
CA GLY A 48 5.26 -6.15 -8.86
C GLY A 48 4.56 -4.84 -8.52
N LEU A 49 3.64 -4.37 -9.38
CA LEU A 49 2.81 -3.19 -9.09
C LEU A 49 2.00 -3.36 -7.80
N MET A 50 1.43 -4.54 -7.57
CA MET A 50 0.69 -4.85 -6.34
C MET A 50 1.58 -4.73 -5.10
N GLY A 51 2.85 -5.14 -5.18
CA GLY A 51 3.82 -5.01 -4.10
C GLY A 51 4.19 -3.56 -3.82
N GLU A 52 4.48 -2.79 -4.86
CA GLU A 52 4.76 -1.35 -4.76
C GLU A 52 3.58 -0.58 -4.16
N LEU A 53 2.36 -0.83 -4.64
CA LEU A 53 1.15 -0.20 -4.10
C LEU A 53 0.91 -0.60 -2.64
N SER A 54 1.15 -1.87 -2.28
CA SER A 54 0.98 -2.37 -0.92
C SER A 54 1.93 -1.70 0.06
N ALA A 55 3.22 -1.64 -0.29
CA ALA A 55 4.24 -1.01 0.55
C ALA A 55 4.03 0.51 0.66
N MET A 56 3.66 1.16 -0.45
CA MET A 56 3.27 2.57 -0.45
C MET A 56 2.08 2.83 0.46
N THR A 57 1.03 2.00 0.38
CA THR A 57 -0.18 2.15 1.22
C THR A 57 0.16 2.11 2.71
N ALA A 58 1.01 1.18 3.13
CA ALA A 58 1.43 1.09 4.52
C ALA A 58 2.27 2.30 4.97
N ALA A 59 3.17 2.81 4.10
CA ALA A 59 3.97 4.00 4.42
C ALA A 59 3.09 5.24 4.62
N LEU A 60 2.10 5.40 3.74
CA LEU A 60 1.15 6.51 3.76
C LEU A 60 0.21 6.43 4.96
N ALA A 61 -0.36 5.24 5.22
CA ALA A 61 -1.21 5.01 6.37
C ALA A 61 -0.50 5.35 7.68
N ASP A 62 0.74 4.89 7.87
CA ASP A 62 1.53 5.18 9.07
C ASP A 62 1.85 6.69 9.26
N SER A 63 1.88 7.45 8.16
CA SER A 63 2.10 8.90 8.23
C SER A 63 0.91 9.70 8.76
N LEU A 64 -0.27 9.07 8.85
CA LEU A 64 -1.53 9.67 9.27
C LEU A 64 -1.94 9.18 10.65
N LYS A 65 -2.61 10.04 11.41
CA LYS A 65 -3.36 9.63 12.60
C LYS A 65 -4.79 9.35 12.18
N TYR A 66 -5.22 8.10 12.29
CA TYR A 66 -6.58 7.68 12.00
C TYR A 66 -6.94 6.45 12.84
N ASP A 67 -8.23 6.25 13.09
CA ASP A 67 -8.75 4.98 13.61
C ASP A 67 -9.84 4.45 12.69
N GLY A 68 -9.56 3.34 11.99
CA GLY A 68 -10.43 2.83 10.95
C GLY A 68 -9.65 2.24 9.78
N LEU A 69 -9.97 2.68 8.56
CA LEU A 69 -9.47 2.12 7.32
C LEU A 69 -8.84 3.20 6.44
N PHE A 70 -7.60 2.97 6.03
CA PHE A 70 -6.95 3.71 4.95
C PHE A 70 -7.03 2.88 3.67
N ILE A 71 -7.43 3.50 2.56
CA ILE A 71 -7.58 2.85 1.27
C ILE A 71 -6.80 3.64 0.23
N LEU A 72 -5.97 2.93 -0.53
CA LEU A 72 -5.32 3.43 -1.72
C LEU A 72 -5.87 2.68 -2.92
N GLN A 73 -6.49 3.41 -3.85
CA GLN A 73 -7.16 2.82 -5.00
C GLN A 73 -6.73 3.53 -6.27
N THR A 74 -6.41 2.76 -7.31
CA THR A 74 -6.22 3.27 -8.66
C THR A 74 -7.38 2.85 -9.55
N GLN A 75 -7.79 3.74 -10.45
CA GLN A 75 -8.71 3.43 -11.54
C GLN A 75 -8.14 4.01 -12.82
N SER A 76 -8.12 3.20 -13.88
CA SER A 76 -7.43 3.54 -15.11
C SER A 76 -8.07 2.91 -16.34
N ASP A 77 -7.72 3.41 -17.53
CA ASP A 77 -8.18 2.90 -18.82
C ASP A 77 -7.19 1.93 -19.50
N GLY A 78 -6.06 1.64 -18.84
CA GLY A 78 -5.05 0.72 -19.33
C GLY A 78 -5.33 -0.76 -19.03
N PRO A 79 -4.39 -1.66 -19.42
CA PRO A 79 -4.46 -3.09 -19.11
C PRO A 79 -4.71 -3.43 -17.62
N VAL A 80 -4.22 -2.59 -16.69
CA VAL A 80 -4.46 -2.68 -15.25
C VAL A 80 -5.56 -1.66 -14.88
N GLY A 81 -6.82 -2.05 -15.06
CA GLY A 81 -7.96 -1.14 -14.91
C GLY A 81 -8.24 -0.69 -13.47
N MET A 82 -7.90 -1.51 -12.47
CA MET A 82 -8.06 -1.14 -11.06
C MET A 82 -7.05 -1.86 -10.19
N MET A 83 -6.51 -1.15 -9.21
CA MET A 83 -5.84 -1.76 -8.06
C MET A 83 -6.40 -1.16 -6.78
N VAL A 84 -6.46 -1.95 -5.72
CA VAL A 84 -6.83 -1.44 -4.41
C VAL A 84 -6.03 -2.15 -3.33
N VAL A 85 -5.54 -1.36 -2.36
CA VAL A 85 -5.01 -1.84 -1.09
C VAL A 85 -5.77 -1.10 0.00
N ASP A 86 -6.20 -1.83 1.02
CA ASP A 86 -6.68 -1.23 2.25
C ASP A 86 -5.90 -1.74 3.45
N ILE A 87 -5.75 -0.89 4.45
CA ILE A 87 -5.03 -1.18 5.70
C ILE A 87 -5.77 -0.54 6.89
N THR A 88 -6.00 -1.35 7.92
CA THR A 88 -6.61 -0.89 9.16
C THR A 88 -5.58 -0.19 10.06
N SER A 89 -6.05 0.59 11.03
CA SER A 89 -5.20 1.20 12.07
C SER A 89 -4.35 0.19 12.85
N ASP A 90 -4.73 -1.10 12.91
CA ASP A 90 -3.98 -2.20 13.55
C ASP A 90 -3.04 -2.98 12.59
N GLY A 91 -2.81 -2.49 11.37
CA GLY A 91 -1.86 -3.07 10.42
C GLY A 91 -2.35 -4.31 9.65
N ALA A 92 -3.66 -4.62 9.71
CA ALA A 92 -4.26 -5.64 8.84
C ALA A 92 -4.50 -5.07 7.45
N MET A 93 -3.81 -5.62 6.45
CA MET A 93 -3.89 -5.18 5.06
C MET A 93 -4.37 -6.28 4.11
N ARG A 94 -4.90 -5.85 2.97
CA ARG A 94 -5.26 -6.71 1.83
C ARG A 94 -5.29 -5.86 0.56
N GLY A 95 -5.15 -6.51 -0.58
CA GLY A 95 -5.32 -5.84 -1.86
C GLY A 95 -5.63 -6.81 -2.99
N TYR A 96 -6.03 -6.25 -4.12
CA TYR A 96 -6.20 -7.01 -5.36
C TYR A 96 -6.09 -6.10 -6.58
N VAL A 97 -5.90 -6.72 -7.74
CA VAL A 97 -5.80 -6.06 -9.05
C VAL A 97 -6.84 -6.63 -10.00
N LYS A 98 -7.56 -5.75 -10.71
CA LYS A 98 -8.31 -6.08 -11.92
C LYS A 98 -7.48 -5.69 -13.13
N TYR A 99 -7.22 -6.66 -14.00
CA TYR A 99 -6.43 -6.47 -15.20
C TYR A 99 -6.96 -7.32 -16.35
N ASP A 100 -6.62 -6.92 -17.58
CA ASP A 100 -6.91 -7.64 -18.81
C ASP A 100 -5.71 -8.53 -19.17
N SER A 101 -5.84 -9.84 -18.91
CA SER A 101 -4.76 -10.81 -19.13
C SER A 101 -4.29 -10.91 -20.58
N GLU A 102 -5.14 -10.56 -21.56
CA GLU A 102 -4.75 -10.60 -22.99
C GLU A 102 -3.90 -9.38 -23.37
N LYS A 103 -3.99 -8.29 -22.60
CA LYS A 103 -3.23 -7.06 -22.82
C LYS A 103 -1.98 -6.94 -21.95
N ILE A 104 -1.85 -7.77 -20.91
CA ILE A 104 -0.59 -7.90 -20.17
C ILE A 104 0.38 -8.73 -21.01
N GLY A 105 1.35 -8.07 -21.64
CA GLY A 105 2.43 -8.74 -22.34
C GLY A 105 3.51 -9.30 -21.39
N ASP A 106 4.40 -10.13 -21.93
CA ASP A 106 5.50 -10.79 -21.19
C ASP A 106 6.70 -9.86 -20.90
N SER A 107 6.52 -8.55 -21.03
CA SER A 107 7.59 -7.59 -20.80
C SER A 107 8.00 -7.59 -19.33
N THR A 108 9.30 -7.62 -19.06
CA THR A 108 9.88 -7.41 -17.73
C THR A 108 10.34 -5.97 -17.51
N ASP A 109 10.14 -5.11 -18.51
CA ASP A 109 10.55 -3.71 -18.45
C ASP A 109 9.62 -2.94 -17.50
N THR A 110 10.19 -2.42 -16.42
CA THR A 110 9.48 -1.60 -15.43
C THR A 110 9.60 -0.10 -15.71
N SER A 111 10.27 0.30 -16.79
CA SER A 111 10.35 1.71 -17.19
C SER A 111 8.98 2.21 -17.67
N SER A 112 8.62 3.41 -17.20
CA SER A 112 7.35 4.07 -17.51
C SER A 112 6.14 3.13 -17.37
N ILE A 113 6.12 2.38 -16.25
CA ILE A 113 5.15 1.32 -16.02
C ILE A 113 3.72 1.86 -15.93
N VAL A 114 3.52 3.04 -15.34
CA VAL A 114 2.20 3.65 -15.17
C VAL A 114 1.57 3.99 -16.53
N PRO A 115 2.21 4.77 -17.42
CA PRO A 115 1.63 5.06 -18.74
C PRO A 115 1.38 3.81 -19.59
N ARG A 116 2.20 2.76 -19.42
CA ARG A 116 2.09 1.52 -20.21
C ARG A 116 0.98 0.60 -19.74
N LEU A 117 0.89 0.35 -18.44
CA LEU A 117 -0.06 -0.62 -17.88
C LEU A 117 -1.35 0.03 -17.37
N MET A 118 -1.32 1.29 -16.99
CA MET A 118 -2.48 2.00 -16.44
C MET A 118 -3.02 3.06 -17.39
N GLY A 119 -2.20 3.60 -18.30
CA GLY A 119 -2.67 4.63 -19.22
C GLY A 119 -3.10 5.89 -18.47
N SER A 120 -4.31 6.38 -18.72
CA SER A 120 -4.89 7.53 -18.04
C SER A 120 -5.81 7.08 -16.90
N GLY A 121 -5.84 7.86 -15.83
CA GLY A 121 -6.67 7.53 -14.67
C GLY A 121 -6.33 8.37 -13.46
N HIS A 122 -6.70 7.87 -12.29
CA HIS A 122 -6.44 8.54 -11.03
C HIS A 122 -6.10 7.54 -9.91
N ILE A 123 -5.43 8.07 -8.89
CA ILE A 123 -5.22 7.43 -7.60
C ILE A 123 -6.01 8.20 -6.55
N ALA A 124 -6.78 7.46 -5.74
CA ALA A 124 -7.61 7.96 -4.66
C ALA A 124 -7.06 7.48 -3.31
N PHE A 125 -6.84 8.42 -2.40
CA PHE A 125 -6.44 8.23 -1.01
C PHE A 125 -7.66 8.44 -0.14
N THR A 126 -8.11 7.43 0.57
CA THR A 126 -9.35 7.51 1.36
C THR A 126 -9.08 7.13 2.81
N VAL A 127 -9.54 7.96 3.74
CA VAL A 127 -9.56 7.68 5.17
C VAL A 127 -11.02 7.52 5.59
N ASP A 128 -11.37 6.33 6.06
CA ASP A 128 -12.70 5.98 6.55
C ASP A 128 -12.62 5.58 8.04
N GLN A 129 -13.17 6.42 8.92
CA GLN A 129 -13.14 6.22 10.37
C GLN A 129 -14.50 5.74 10.93
N GLY A 130 -15.35 5.19 10.05
CA GLY A 130 -16.67 4.70 10.41
C GLY A 130 -17.79 5.72 10.27
N PRO A 131 -19.02 5.36 10.66
CA PRO A 131 -20.24 6.11 10.33
C PRO A 131 -20.35 7.47 11.04
N ASP A 132 -19.63 7.64 12.15
CA ASP A 132 -19.67 8.86 12.96
C ASP A 132 -18.67 9.94 12.51
N MET A 133 -17.86 9.65 11.47
CA MET A 133 -16.90 10.58 10.89
C MET A 133 -17.09 10.70 9.39
N GLU A 134 -16.90 11.90 8.86
CA GLU A 134 -16.89 12.11 7.42
C GLU A 134 -15.67 11.42 6.79
N ARG A 135 -15.93 10.67 5.70
CA ARG A 135 -14.88 10.06 4.90
C ARG A 135 -14.08 11.16 4.21
N TYR A 136 -12.77 11.19 4.49
CA TYR A 136 -11.84 12.05 3.76
C TYR A 136 -11.35 11.34 2.50
N GLN A 137 -11.32 12.03 1.37
CA GLN A 137 -10.80 11.50 0.12
C GLN A 137 -10.02 12.55 -0.67
N GLY A 138 -8.76 12.26 -0.95
CA GLY A 138 -7.90 12.99 -1.89
C GLY A 138 -7.75 12.21 -3.19
N ILE A 139 -7.71 12.91 -4.33
CA ILE A 139 -7.56 12.29 -5.65
C ILE A 139 -6.47 13.03 -6.43
N THR A 140 -5.59 12.30 -7.11
CA THR A 140 -4.68 12.86 -8.11
C THR A 140 -4.66 12.01 -9.38
N ALA A 141 -4.24 12.60 -10.49
CA ALA A 141 -4.10 11.90 -11.76
C ALA A 141 -2.94 10.89 -11.71
N LEU A 142 -3.04 9.81 -12.50
CA LEU A 142 -1.93 8.89 -12.74
C LEU A 142 -0.90 9.53 -13.70
N GLU A 143 -0.22 10.55 -13.22
CA GLU A 143 0.82 11.29 -13.95
C GLU A 143 2.22 10.91 -13.42
N GLY A 144 3.13 10.60 -14.34
CA GLY A 144 4.50 10.16 -14.03
C GLY A 144 4.82 8.79 -14.61
N ALA A 145 6.07 8.37 -14.48
CA ALA A 145 6.55 7.08 -14.97
C ALA A 145 6.24 5.92 -14.01
N SER A 146 6.02 6.20 -12.72
CA SER A 146 5.86 5.19 -11.66
C SER A 146 4.79 5.58 -10.63
N LEU A 147 4.32 4.61 -9.84
CA LEU A 147 3.39 4.84 -8.73
C LEU A 147 3.94 5.86 -7.71
N ALA A 148 5.26 5.84 -7.50
CA ALA A 148 5.93 6.78 -6.60
C ALA A 148 5.83 8.22 -7.09
N GLU A 149 6.03 8.47 -8.40
CA GLU A 149 5.89 9.81 -8.98
C GLU A 149 4.44 10.32 -8.92
N CYS A 150 3.46 9.44 -9.13
CA CYS A 150 2.05 9.79 -8.97
C CYS A 150 1.74 10.23 -7.53
N ALA A 151 2.17 9.45 -6.53
CA ALA A 151 1.96 9.78 -5.12
C ALA A 151 2.71 11.05 -4.70
N GLN A 152 3.95 11.24 -5.15
CA GLN A 152 4.71 12.47 -4.88
C GLN A 152 4.02 13.71 -5.45
N SER A 153 3.37 13.59 -6.62
CA SER A 153 2.60 14.67 -7.23
C SER A 153 1.39 15.06 -6.36
N TYR A 154 0.69 14.08 -5.77
CA TYR A 154 -0.38 14.35 -4.79
C TYR A 154 0.12 15.17 -3.60
N PHE A 155 1.18 14.71 -2.92
CA PHE A 155 1.68 15.40 -1.72
C PHE A 155 2.19 16.81 -2.01
N ARG A 156 2.79 17.01 -3.18
CA ARG A 156 3.28 18.32 -3.60
C ARG A 156 2.13 19.29 -3.89
N GLN A 157 1.09 18.84 -4.57
CA GLN A 157 0.01 19.72 -5.05
C GLN A 157 -1.10 19.91 -4.01
N SER A 158 -1.52 18.83 -3.35
CA SER A 158 -2.69 18.81 -2.49
C SER A 158 -2.35 19.06 -1.02
N GLU A 159 -1.23 18.51 -0.54
CA GLU A 159 -0.85 18.57 0.89
C GLU A 159 0.22 19.63 1.20
N GLN A 160 0.88 20.19 0.17
CA GLN A 160 2.04 21.08 0.33
C GLN A 160 3.14 20.47 1.22
N LEU A 161 3.30 19.15 1.16
CA LEU A 161 4.30 18.40 1.91
C LEU A 161 5.38 17.87 0.96
N GLU A 162 6.62 18.29 1.17
CA GLU A 162 7.75 17.73 0.45
C GLU A 162 7.93 16.27 0.85
N THR A 163 7.63 15.37 -0.09
CA THR A 163 7.64 13.92 0.10
C THR A 163 8.48 13.28 -0.99
N ALA A 164 9.37 12.36 -0.61
CA ALA A 164 10.10 11.50 -1.53
C ALA A 164 9.80 10.04 -1.19
N LEU A 165 9.78 9.20 -2.22
CA LEU A 165 9.35 7.82 -2.14
C LEU A 165 10.18 6.93 -3.07
N LEU A 166 10.68 5.82 -2.55
CA LEU A 166 11.24 4.71 -3.31
C LEU A 166 10.38 3.48 -3.06
N LEU A 167 10.10 2.73 -4.13
CA LEU A 167 9.30 1.52 -4.09
C LEU A 167 10.09 0.39 -4.73
N ALA A 168 9.94 -0.81 -4.17
CA ALA A 168 10.59 -2.01 -4.65
C ALA A 168 9.68 -3.21 -4.42
N ALA A 169 9.62 -4.12 -5.39
CA ALA A 169 8.93 -5.39 -5.26
C ALA A 169 9.70 -6.53 -5.94
N ASP A 170 9.71 -7.67 -5.28
CA ASP A 170 10.19 -8.97 -5.76
C ASP A 170 9.09 -10.01 -5.52
N PRO A 171 8.20 -10.20 -6.51
CA PRO A 171 7.11 -11.16 -6.41
C PRO A 171 7.57 -12.61 -6.27
N GLU A 172 8.77 -12.96 -6.79
CA GLU A 172 9.28 -14.33 -6.77
C GLU A 172 9.57 -14.78 -5.34
N ASN A 173 10.13 -13.88 -4.53
CA ASN A 173 10.42 -14.13 -3.11
C ASN A 173 9.31 -13.62 -2.18
N GLY A 174 8.21 -13.09 -2.72
CA GLY A 174 7.12 -12.52 -1.91
C GLY A 174 7.58 -11.34 -1.05
N ARG A 175 8.45 -10.47 -1.58
CA ARG A 175 8.95 -9.29 -0.86
C ARG A 175 8.56 -7.98 -1.53
N ALA A 176 8.18 -6.99 -0.74
CA ALA A 176 8.02 -5.62 -1.20
C ALA A 176 8.51 -4.63 -0.15
N ALA A 177 8.89 -3.43 -0.58
CA ALA A 177 9.40 -2.41 0.31
C ALA A 177 9.06 -1.00 -0.21
N ALA A 178 8.94 -0.08 0.74
CA ALA A 178 8.85 1.34 0.46
C ALA A 178 9.76 2.09 1.43
N LEU A 179 10.53 3.04 0.93
CA LEU A 179 11.15 4.06 1.77
C LEU A 179 10.44 5.38 1.46
N MET A 180 9.83 5.97 2.48
CA MET A 180 9.21 7.29 2.38
C MET A 180 9.92 8.24 3.32
N ILE A 181 10.30 9.43 2.83
CA ILE A 181 10.73 10.54 3.69
C ILE A 181 9.88 11.76 3.41
N GLN A 182 9.65 12.55 4.45
CA GLN A 182 8.88 13.78 4.41
C GLN A 182 9.61 14.84 5.20
N LYS A 183 9.62 16.05 4.65
CA LYS A 183 10.01 17.23 5.41
C LYS A 183 8.95 17.51 6.47
N MET A 184 9.38 17.79 7.69
CA MET A 184 8.48 18.13 8.78
C MET A 184 7.78 19.45 8.46
N PRO A 185 6.51 19.65 8.85
CA PRO A 185 5.78 20.87 8.54
C PRO A 185 6.29 22.05 9.37
N ALA A 186 6.29 23.26 8.81
CA ALA A 186 6.73 24.48 9.52
C ALA A 186 5.74 24.92 10.63
N ALA A 187 4.48 24.49 10.54
CA ALA A 187 3.43 24.76 11.49
C ALA A 187 2.47 23.56 11.57
N GLY A 188 1.67 23.48 12.65
CA GLY A 188 0.77 22.36 12.90
C GLY A 188 1.43 21.22 13.67
N GLU A 189 0.85 20.02 13.59
CA GLU A 189 1.34 18.87 14.36
C GLU A 189 2.74 18.44 13.91
N GLY A 190 3.65 18.29 14.87
CA GLY A 190 5.04 17.90 14.63
C GLY A 190 5.97 19.08 14.39
N ALA A 191 5.45 20.31 14.24
CA ALA A 191 6.29 21.51 14.13
C ALA A 191 7.11 21.76 15.40
N GLU A 192 6.60 21.35 16.57
CA GLU A 192 7.27 21.49 17.87
C GLU A 192 8.56 20.67 18.01
N GLN A 193 8.75 19.68 17.12
CA GLN A 193 9.91 18.80 17.11
C GLN A 193 10.97 19.27 16.11
N ARG A 194 10.73 20.37 15.39
CA ARG A 194 11.69 20.90 14.41
C ARG A 194 12.90 21.53 15.07
N LEU A 195 14.04 21.33 14.42
CA LEU A 195 15.25 22.10 14.63
C LEU A 195 15.03 23.55 14.17
N ASN A 196 15.61 24.48 14.91
CA ASN A 196 15.66 25.89 14.54
C ASN A 196 16.78 26.14 13.52
N LEU A 197 16.50 25.80 12.26
CA LEU A 197 17.39 26.01 11.11
C LEU A 197 16.92 27.24 10.33
N SER A 198 17.85 27.91 9.63
CA SER A 198 17.47 28.85 8.58
C SER A 198 16.80 28.10 7.40
N GLU A 199 16.02 28.82 6.60
CA GLU A 199 15.35 28.24 5.42
C GLU A 199 16.34 27.58 4.45
N GLU A 200 17.51 28.20 4.24
CA GLU A 200 18.56 27.66 3.37
C GLU A 200 19.16 26.35 3.92
N GLU A 201 19.48 26.30 5.22
CA GLU A 201 20.00 25.10 5.89
C GLU A 201 18.97 23.96 5.88
N ASP A 202 17.69 24.30 6.05
CA ASP A 202 16.59 23.35 6.06
C ASP A 202 16.35 22.73 4.67
N ASP A 203 16.39 23.56 3.63
CA ASP A 203 16.30 23.12 2.23
C ASP A 203 17.51 22.28 1.81
N GLU A 204 18.72 22.66 2.23
CA GLU A 204 19.93 21.87 1.98
C GLU A 204 19.86 20.51 2.68
N SER A 205 19.44 20.48 3.95
CA SER A 205 19.28 19.25 4.72
C SER A 205 18.25 18.31 4.08
N TRP A 206 17.14 18.85 3.58
CA TRP A 206 16.14 18.09 2.82
C TRP A 206 16.72 17.52 1.52
N ARG A 207 17.38 18.35 0.71
CA ARG A 207 18.02 17.89 -0.54
C ARG A 207 19.03 16.78 -0.28
N ASN A 208 19.86 16.92 0.74
CA ASN A 208 20.84 15.91 1.13
C ASN A 208 20.16 14.59 1.54
N ALA A 209 19.08 14.66 2.35
CA ALA A 209 18.34 13.47 2.75
C ALA A 209 17.71 12.72 1.56
N VAL A 210 17.21 13.46 0.56
CA VAL A 210 16.68 12.90 -0.69
C VAL A 210 17.80 12.28 -1.54
N VAL A 211 18.95 12.95 -1.69
CA VAL A 211 20.10 12.41 -2.44
C VAL A 211 20.61 11.11 -1.83
N LEU A 212 20.74 11.07 -0.50
CA LEU A 212 21.12 9.85 0.22
C LEU A 212 20.09 8.74 -0.04
N MET A 213 18.80 9.02 0.17
CA MET A 213 17.72 8.09 -0.13
C MET A 213 17.80 7.54 -1.56
N SER A 214 18.02 8.39 -2.57
CA SER A 214 18.12 7.98 -3.98
C SER A 214 19.30 7.06 -4.30
N SER A 215 20.30 6.95 -3.41
CA SER A 215 21.41 6.00 -3.58
C SER A 215 21.04 4.56 -3.18
N MET A 216 19.92 4.37 -2.49
CA MET A 216 19.45 3.06 -2.05
C MET A 216 19.02 2.21 -3.24
N THR A 217 19.56 0.99 -3.31
CA THR A 217 19.24 0.05 -4.39
C THR A 217 18.03 -0.82 -4.06
N LYS A 218 17.38 -1.36 -5.09
CA LYS A 218 16.29 -2.32 -4.94
C LYS A 218 16.76 -3.56 -4.18
N GLU A 219 17.97 -4.02 -4.46
CA GLU A 219 18.60 -5.17 -3.83
C GLU A 219 18.73 -4.96 -2.33
N GLU A 220 19.22 -3.80 -1.88
CA GLU A 220 19.33 -3.47 -0.45
C GLU A 220 17.96 -3.33 0.23
N MET A 221 16.97 -2.72 -0.44
CA MET A 221 15.62 -2.60 0.09
C MET A 221 15.00 -3.96 0.40
N LEU A 222 15.28 -4.96 -0.43
CA LEU A 222 14.69 -6.31 -0.41
C LEU A 222 15.60 -7.41 0.17
N ASP A 223 16.80 -7.03 0.63
CA ASP A 223 17.79 -7.97 1.20
C ASP A 223 17.30 -8.52 2.56
N PRO A 224 17.12 -9.84 2.69
CA PRO A 224 16.66 -10.47 3.93
C PRO A 224 17.69 -10.43 5.06
N GLU A 225 18.97 -10.27 4.73
CA GLU A 225 20.10 -10.29 5.68
C GLU A 225 20.40 -8.89 6.25
N LEU A 226 19.85 -7.84 5.63
CA LEU A 226 19.93 -6.47 6.14
C LEU A 226 18.70 -6.18 6.99
N ASN A 227 18.89 -5.81 8.26
CA ASN A 227 17.78 -5.35 9.09
C ASN A 227 17.49 -3.85 8.85
N SER A 228 16.32 -3.39 9.31
CA SER A 228 15.85 -2.01 9.14
C SER A 228 16.81 -0.97 9.75
N TRP A 229 17.45 -1.28 10.89
CA TRP A 229 18.42 -0.38 11.53
C TRP A 229 19.70 -0.25 10.69
N ASP A 230 20.28 -1.35 10.22
CA ASP A 230 21.52 -1.35 9.43
C ASP A 230 21.32 -0.57 8.12
N LEU A 231 20.17 -0.74 7.47
CA LEU A 231 19.84 -0.03 6.24
C LEU A 231 19.74 1.49 6.47
N LEU A 232 18.99 1.91 7.48
CA LEU A 232 18.80 3.32 7.81
C LEU A 232 20.08 3.97 8.36
N TYR A 233 20.89 3.22 9.12
CA TYR A 233 22.18 3.67 9.60
C TYR A 233 23.15 3.89 8.44
N ARG A 234 23.28 2.94 7.51
CA ARG A 234 24.13 3.13 6.31
C ARG A 234 23.75 4.40 5.55
N LEU A 235 22.46 4.68 5.45
CA LEU A 235 21.94 5.83 4.73
C LEU A 235 22.18 7.18 5.44
N TYR A 236 21.96 7.23 6.76
CA TYR A 236 21.87 8.50 7.52
C TYR A 236 22.79 8.61 8.74
N HIS A 237 23.79 7.73 8.90
CA HIS A 237 24.68 7.74 10.07
C HIS A 237 25.40 9.09 10.30
N GLU A 238 25.82 9.79 9.24
CA GLU A 238 26.48 11.10 9.37
C GLU A 238 25.52 12.18 9.88
N ASN A 239 24.22 12.04 9.60
CA ASN A 239 23.17 12.98 10.01
C ASN A 239 22.52 12.61 11.36
N GLY A 240 22.83 11.42 11.90
CA GLY A 240 22.13 10.83 13.03
C GLY A 240 20.76 10.29 12.61
N VAL A 241 20.49 9.02 12.94
CA VAL A 241 19.20 8.39 12.67
C VAL A 241 18.60 7.85 13.95
N ARG A 242 17.34 8.21 14.19
CA ARG A 242 16.57 7.74 15.33
C ARG A 242 15.41 6.90 14.86
N LEU A 243 15.35 5.65 15.32
CA LEU A 243 14.23 4.74 15.07
C LEU A 243 13.19 4.87 16.19
N TYR A 244 11.93 4.66 15.83
CA TYR A 244 10.81 4.53 16.76
C TYR A 244 10.33 3.08 16.81
N ASP A 245 9.33 2.77 17.64
CA ASP A 245 8.77 1.43 17.70
C ASP A 245 8.24 1.00 16.32
N ASN A 246 8.62 -0.22 15.91
CA ASN A 246 8.11 -0.80 14.68
C ASN A 246 6.63 -1.16 14.84
N LYS A 247 5.92 -1.18 13.71
CA LYS A 247 4.51 -1.54 13.66
C LYS A 247 4.34 -2.76 12.76
N PRO A 248 3.90 -3.92 13.28
CA PRO A 248 3.77 -5.12 12.48
C PRO A 248 2.63 -4.98 11.47
N LEU A 249 2.84 -5.55 10.30
CA LEU A 249 1.87 -5.64 9.21
C LEU A 249 1.49 -7.10 8.98
N LYS A 250 0.24 -7.35 8.60
CA LYS A 250 -0.25 -8.70 8.35
C LYS A 250 -1.30 -8.71 7.25
N PHE A 251 -1.31 -9.76 6.45
CA PHE A 251 -2.45 -10.02 5.59
C PHE A 251 -3.66 -10.41 6.45
N LYS A 252 -4.80 -9.77 6.21
CA LYS A 252 -6.08 -10.19 6.82
C LYS A 252 -7.26 -9.72 5.97
N CYS A 253 -7.92 -10.67 5.32
CA CYS A 253 -9.18 -10.36 4.67
C CYS A 253 -10.31 -10.18 5.70
N ARG A 254 -11.23 -9.25 5.40
CA ARG A 254 -12.40 -8.95 6.23
C ARG A 254 -13.71 -9.45 5.62
N CYS A 255 -13.65 -10.34 4.62
CA CYS A 255 -14.82 -11.02 4.08
C CYS A 255 -15.39 -12.00 5.11
N SER A 256 -16.69 -12.26 5.02
CA SER A 256 -17.38 -13.31 5.78
C SER A 256 -18.58 -13.78 4.98
N GLY A 257 -19.05 -15.00 5.25
CA GLY A 257 -20.27 -15.52 4.63
C GLY A 257 -21.46 -14.59 4.84
N GLU A 258 -21.57 -13.96 6.02
CA GLU A 258 -22.62 -12.98 6.33
C GLU A 258 -22.56 -11.73 5.43
N LYS A 259 -21.38 -11.17 5.17
CA LYS A 259 -21.24 -10.00 4.29
C LYS A 259 -21.55 -10.33 2.84
N VAL A 260 -21.14 -11.53 2.40
CA VAL A 260 -21.41 -12.01 1.05
C VAL A 260 -22.91 -12.30 0.91
N ALA A 261 -23.52 -12.96 1.89
CA ALA A 261 -24.95 -13.20 1.98
C ALA A 261 -25.76 -11.88 1.92
N ALA A 262 -25.39 -10.88 2.72
CA ALA A 262 -26.03 -9.57 2.69
C ALA A 262 -25.95 -8.89 1.30
N THR A 263 -24.85 -9.12 0.57
CA THR A 263 -24.71 -8.64 -0.80
C THR A 263 -25.65 -9.39 -1.74
N LEU A 264 -25.69 -10.73 -1.65
CA LEU A 264 -26.59 -11.58 -2.45
C LEU A 264 -28.07 -11.28 -2.18
N ALA A 265 -28.42 -10.89 -0.95
CA ALA A 265 -29.79 -10.50 -0.56
C ALA A 265 -30.35 -9.33 -1.37
N SER A 266 -29.48 -8.47 -1.91
CA SER A 266 -29.86 -7.29 -2.70
C SER A 266 -30.27 -7.62 -4.14
N PHE A 267 -29.95 -8.83 -4.63
CA PHE A 267 -30.27 -9.26 -5.99
C PHE A 267 -31.71 -9.81 -6.08
N PRO A 268 -32.42 -9.59 -7.21
CA PRO A 268 -33.67 -10.26 -7.49
C PRO A 268 -33.53 -11.79 -7.52
N ALA A 269 -34.61 -12.49 -7.16
CA ALA A 269 -34.61 -13.97 -7.11
C ALA A 269 -34.33 -14.63 -8.46
N GLU A 270 -34.77 -13.98 -9.54
CA GLU A 270 -34.53 -14.43 -10.91
C GLU A 270 -33.03 -14.36 -11.24
N GLU A 271 -32.36 -13.25 -10.90
CA GLU A 271 -30.91 -13.10 -11.09
C GLU A 271 -30.10 -14.12 -10.28
N LEU A 272 -30.49 -14.39 -9.03
CA LEU A 272 -29.84 -15.42 -8.22
C LEU A 272 -30.03 -16.83 -8.79
N SER A 273 -31.17 -17.09 -9.44
CA SER A 273 -31.42 -18.38 -10.10
C SER A 273 -30.53 -18.55 -11.33
N ASP A 274 -30.30 -17.47 -12.08
CA ASP A 274 -29.40 -17.45 -13.24
C ASP A 274 -27.92 -17.56 -12.84
N MET A 275 -27.57 -17.20 -11.60
CA MET A 275 -26.22 -17.35 -11.04
C MET A 275 -25.90 -18.79 -10.57
N LYS A 276 -26.87 -19.71 -10.58
CA LYS A 276 -26.66 -21.08 -10.10
C LYS A 276 -25.74 -21.86 -11.02
N THR A 277 -24.82 -22.60 -10.41
CA THR A 277 -24.03 -23.63 -11.07
C THR A 277 -24.90 -24.84 -11.45
N GLU A 278 -24.34 -25.77 -12.23
CA GLU A 278 -25.01 -27.05 -12.54
C GLU A 278 -25.38 -27.87 -11.29
N ALA A 279 -24.70 -27.64 -10.18
CA ALA A 279 -24.97 -28.26 -8.88
C ALA A 279 -26.12 -27.56 -8.09
N GLY A 280 -26.71 -26.49 -8.63
CA GLY A 280 -27.77 -25.72 -7.98
C GLY A 280 -27.28 -24.72 -6.93
N LEU A 281 -25.96 -24.50 -6.83
CA LEU A 281 -25.35 -23.59 -5.85
C LEU A 281 -25.02 -22.24 -6.48
N VAL A 282 -25.18 -21.16 -5.71
CA VAL A 282 -24.59 -19.85 -6.03
C VAL A 282 -23.21 -19.78 -5.38
N VAL A 283 -22.17 -19.54 -6.19
CA VAL A 283 -20.77 -19.42 -5.71
C VAL A 283 -20.32 -17.97 -5.85
N ALA A 284 -19.94 -17.37 -4.72
CA ALA A 284 -19.41 -16.01 -4.68
C ALA A 284 -17.95 -16.03 -4.21
N THR A 285 -17.04 -15.62 -5.09
CA THR A 285 -15.60 -15.57 -4.79
C THR A 285 -15.19 -14.18 -4.28
N CYS A 286 -14.49 -14.12 -3.15
CA CYS A 286 -13.94 -12.85 -2.67
C CYS A 286 -12.78 -12.38 -3.56
N GLU A 287 -12.87 -11.17 -4.12
CA GLU A 287 -11.82 -10.59 -4.97
C GLU A 287 -10.49 -10.33 -4.23
N PHE A 288 -10.48 -10.26 -2.89
CA PHE A 288 -9.25 -10.00 -2.13
C PHE A 288 -8.47 -11.27 -1.79
N CYS A 289 -9.15 -12.29 -1.27
CA CYS A 289 -8.51 -13.51 -0.75
C CYS A 289 -8.88 -14.78 -1.51
N ARG A 290 -9.69 -14.66 -2.57
CA ARG A 290 -10.15 -15.77 -3.42
C ARG A 290 -10.84 -16.91 -2.68
N THR A 291 -11.34 -16.66 -1.46
CA THR A 291 -12.22 -17.58 -0.76
C THR A 291 -13.56 -17.65 -1.46
N ASP A 292 -13.99 -18.86 -1.78
CA ASP A 292 -15.32 -19.16 -2.32
C ASP A 292 -16.33 -19.34 -1.19
N TYR A 293 -17.49 -18.71 -1.37
CA TYR A 293 -18.65 -18.85 -0.49
C TYR A 293 -19.78 -19.48 -1.30
N GLU A 294 -20.23 -20.65 -0.87
CA GLU A 294 -21.28 -21.41 -1.54
C GLU A 294 -22.61 -21.25 -0.80
N PHE A 295 -23.68 -21.02 -1.55
CA PHE A 295 -25.04 -20.85 -1.03
C PHE A 295 -25.99 -21.77 -1.79
N ASP A 296 -26.65 -22.66 -1.06
CA ASP A 296 -27.77 -23.48 -1.57
C ASP A 296 -29.11 -22.73 -1.43
N ASP A 297 -30.19 -23.37 -1.88
CA ASP A 297 -31.53 -22.77 -1.84
C ASP A 297 -32.01 -22.47 -0.42
N ASP A 298 -31.66 -23.31 0.55
CA ASP A 298 -32.04 -23.11 1.95
C ASP A 298 -31.28 -21.92 2.55
N ALA A 299 -29.99 -21.78 2.26
CA ALA A 299 -29.17 -20.64 2.66
C ALA A 299 -29.68 -19.33 2.03
N LEU A 300 -29.99 -19.34 0.73
CA LEU A 300 -30.55 -18.17 0.03
C LEU A 300 -31.93 -17.78 0.58
N ALA A 301 -32.78 -18.77 0.90
CA ALA A 301 -34.08 -18.53 1.51
C ALA A 301 -33.94 -17.94 2.93
N ALA A 302 -32.97 -18.41 3.71
CA ALA A 302 -32.70 -17.89 5.05
C ALA A 302 -32.27 -16.42 5.03
N ILE A 303 -31.42 -16.04 4.07
CA ILE A 303 -30.91 -14.68 3.90
C ILE A 303 -32.02 -13.68 3.53
N ARG A 304 -33.04 -14.10 2.79
CA ARG A 304 -34.16 -13.20 2.38
C ARG A 304 -35.20 -12.98 3.48
N ASN A 305 -35.24 -13.87 4.46
CA ASN A 305 -36.20 -13.83 5.55
C ASN A 305 -35.64 -13.16 6.83
N SER A 306 -34.38 -12.73 6.80
CA SER A 306 -33.69 -11.98 7.88
C SER A 306 -33.70 -10.48 7.62
#